data_AF-A0A7C5M4W7-F1
#
_entry.id   AF-A0A7C5M4W7-F1
#
_cell.length_a   1.000
_cell.length_b   1.000
_cell.length_c   1.000
_cell.angle_alpha   90.00
_cell.angle_beta   90.00
_cell.angle_gamma   90.00
#
_symmetry.space_group_name_H-M   'P 1'
#
loop_
_entity.id
_entity.type
_entity.pdbx_description
1 polymer ?
#
loop_
_entity_poly.entity_id
_entity_poly.type
_entity_poly.pdbx_seq_one_letter_code
_entity_poly.pdbx_strand_id
1 'polypeptide(L)'
;MKRHIGYILLLCWPLLALMQDGNPWKPLPKHFVRGEYLKYRAYFGIFPVGHGTWKVQPNIIQIHDRPTFQVDVVGKTGGLVDLVAAVDDRWVSYVDTVSLLPHLAVRNLQ
;
A
#
# COMPACT_ATOMS: atom_id res chain seq x y z
N MET A 1 38.08 19.16 16.18
CA MET A 1 36.71 18.74 15.84
C MET A 1 36.39 18.69 14.34
N LYS A 2 36.86 19.63 13.48
CA LYS A 2 36.46 19.69 12.05
C LYS A 2 36.97 18.54 11.15
N ARG A 3 38.11 17.90 11.47
CA ARG A 3 38.69 16.80 10.66
C ARG A 3 37.90 15.48 10.74
N HIS A 4 37.20 15.22 11.85
CA HIS A 4 36.43 13.97 12.01
C HIS A 4 35.05 14.01 11.34
N ILE A 5 34.48 15.21 11.17
CA ILE A 5 33.18 15.42 10.51
C ILE A 5 33.23 14.95 9.05
N GLY A 6 34.33 15.20 8.34
CA GLY A 6 34.51 14.74 6.96
C GLY A 6 34.48 13.22 6.82
N TYR A 7 35.12 12.50 7.75
CA TYR A 7 35.09 11.03 7.76
C TYR A 7 33.70 10.49 8.09
N ILE A 8 32.99 11.11 9.02
CA ILE A 8 31.61 10.71 9.37
C ILE A 8 30.67 10.89 8.16
N LEU A 9 30.79 12.00 7.43
CA LEU A 9 29.99 12.24 6.21
C LEU A 9 30.35 11.25 5.08
N LEU A 10 31.63 10.93 4.90
CA LEU A 10 32.11 9.93 3.92
C LEU A 10 31.63 8.50 4.26
N LEU A 11 31.50 8.18 5.56
CA LEU A 11 31.05 6.86 6.02
C LEU A 11 29.52 6.73 6.00
N CYS A 12 28.79 7.83 6.17
CA CYS A 12 27.32 7.85 6.05
C CYS A 12 26.81 7.73 4.60
N TRP A 13 27.57 8.20 3.61
CA TRP A 13 27.15 8.15 2.19
C TRP A 13 26.86 6.72 1.67
N PRO A 14 27.72 5.70 1.86
CA PRO A 14 27.41 4.33 1.45
C PRO A 14 26.29 3.70 2.30
N LEU A 15 26.11 4.12 3.56
CA LEU A 15 25.02 3.63 4.41
C LEU A 15 23.65 4.10 3.89
N LEU A 16 23.58 5.31 3.33
CA LEU A 16 22.37 5.85 2.72
C LEU A 16 22.02 5.13 1.40
N ALA A 17 23.03 4.69 0.64
CA ALA A 17 22.81 3.89 -0.56
C ALA A 17 22.24 2.49 -0.24
N LEU A 18 22.56 1.93 0.93
CA LEU A 18 21.94 0.68 1.42
C LEU A 18 20.46 0.84 1.79
N MET A 19 19.99 2.07 2.06
CA MET A 19 18.58 2.35 2.37
C MET A 19 17.75 2.62 1.10
N GLN A 20 18.36 2.68 -0.08
CA GLN A 20 17.61 2.77 -1.32
C GLN A 20 17.02 1.39 -1.64
N ASP A 21 15.74 1.20 -1.34
CA ASP A 21 14.97 0.06 -1.80
C ASP A 21 15.06 0.00 -3.34
N GLY A 22 15.89 -0.90 -3.86
CA GLY A 22 16.23 -1.05 -5.27
C GLY A 22 15.09 -1.59 -6.15
N ASN A 23 13.83 -1.39 -5.77
CA ASN A 23 12.70 -1.76 -6.60
C ASN A 23 12.43 -0.64 -7.60
N PRO A 24 12.73 -0.83 -8.91
CA PRO A 24 12.34 0.14 -9.90
C PRO A 24 10.82 0.29 -9.88
N TRP A 25 10.36 1.54 -9.74
CA TRP A 25 8.95 1.89 -9.87
C TRP A 25 8.45 1.38 -11.22
N LYS A 26 7.68 0.30 -11.20
CA LYS A 26 7.06 -0.22 -12.41
C LYS A 26 5.82 0.64 -12.68
N PRO A 27 5.70 1.32 -13.84
CA PRO A 27 4.50 2.07 -14.15
C PRO A 27 3.31 1.11 -14.14
N LEU A 28 2.30 1.43 -13.33
CA LEU A 28 1.06 0.67 -13.26
C LEU A 28 0.26 0.87 -14.56
N PRO A 29 -0.51 -0.13 -15.00
CA PRO A 29 -1.45 0.06 -16.09
C PRO A 29 -2.44 1.20 -15.77
N LYS A 30 -2.91 1.92 -16.79
CA LYS A 30 -3.84 3.06 -16.61
C LYS A 30 -5.21 2.65 -16.05
N HIS A 31 -5.53 1.36 -16.12
CA HIS A 31 -6.76 0.78 -15.61
C HIS A 31 -6.43 -0.50 -14.87
N PHE A 32 -7.20 -0.79 -13.82
CA PHE A 32 -7.06 -2.04 -13.12
C PHE A 32 -7.64 -3.20 -13.92
N VAL A 33 -7.15 -4.41 -13.65
CA VAL A 33 -7.64 -5.65 -14.25
C VAL A 33 -8.31 -6.55 -13.23
N ARG A 34 -9.21 -7.43 -13.69
CA ARG A 34 -9.82 -8.44 -12.83
C ARG A 34 -8.75 -9.38 -12.29
N GLY A 35 -8.80 -9.68 -11.00
CA GLY A 35 -7.80 -10.52 -10.34
C GLY A 35 -6.49 -9.78 -10.01
N GLU A 36 -6.39 -8.48 -10.27
CA GLU A 36 -5.20 -7.70 -9.95
C GLU A 36 -4.94 -7.70 -8.44
N TYR A 37 -3.67 -7.89 -8.08
CA TYR A 37 -3.19 -7.85 -6.72
C TYR A 37 -1.99 -6.93 -6.63
N LEU A 38 -2.13 -5.87 -5.83
CA LEU A 38 -1.08 -4.91 -5.54
C LEU A 38 -0.72 -5.01 -4.07
N LYS A 39 0.57 -4.97 -3.79
CA LYS A 39 1.13 -4.86 -2.45
C LYS A 39 2.04 -3.65 -2.41
N TYR A 40 1.79 -2.77 -1.45
CA TYR A 40 2.54 -1.55 -1.26
C TYR A 40 3.05 -1.47 0.18
N ARG A 41 4.12 -0.71 0.36
CA ARG A 41 4.69 -0.38 1.65
C ARG A 41 4.51 1.12 1.88
N ALA A 42 3.96 1.48 3.03
CA ALA A 42 3.76 2.85 3.44
C ALA A 42 5.02 3.34 4.18
N TYR A 43 5.47 4.54 3.82
CA TYR A 43 6.60 5.20 4.44
C TYR A 43 6.17 6.54 5.01
N PHE A 44 6.68 6.85 6.21
CA PHE A 44 6.67 8.19 6.77
C PHE A 44 8.11 8.72 6.76
N GLY A 45 8.42 9.54 5.76
CA GLY A 45 9.81 9.90 5.46
C GLY A 45 10.63 8.66 5.08
N ILE A 46 11.67 8.36 5.85
CA ILE A 46 12.54 7.19 5.65
C ILE A 46 12.08 5.95 6.42
N PHE A 47 11.07 6.07 7.28
CA PHE A 47 10.63 5.00 8.15
C PHE A 47 9.50 4.20 7.50
N PRO A 48 9.63 2.87 7.32
CA PRO A 48 8.50 2.05 6.92
C PRO A 48 7.51 1.97 8.08
N VAL A 49 6.28 2.44 7.85
CA VAL A 49 5.24 2.54 8.90
C VAL A 49 4.16 1.49 8.75
N GLY A 50 4.06 0.87 7.58
CA GLY A 50 3.04 -0.15 7.34
C GLY A 50 3.10 -0.73 5.95
N HIS A 51 2.16 -1.61 5.69
CA HIS A 51 1.94 -2.27 4.41
C HIS A 51 0.47 -2.20 4.09
N GLY A 52 0.15 -2.15 2.81
CA GLY A 52 -1.20 -2.35 2.39
C GLY A 52 -1.28 -3.24 1.16
N THR A 53 -2.44 -3.83 0.98
CA THR A 53 -2.75 -4.67 -0.16
C THR A 53 -4.03 -4.18 -0.80
N TRP A 54 -4.11 -4.34 -2.11
CA TRP A 54 -5.27 -3.99 -2.91
C TRP A 54 -5.53 -5.14 -3.87
N LYS A 55 -6.72 -5.74 -3.80
CA LYS A 55 -7.08 -6.93 -4.56
C LYS A 55 -8.42 -6.75 -5.25
N VAL A 56 -8.43 -6.79 -6.58
CA VAL A 56 -9.67 -6.93 -7.35
C VAL A 56 -10.00 -8.40 -7.41
N GLN A 57 -11.17 -8.79 -6.94
CA GLN A 57 -11.60 -10.17 -7.07
C GLN A 57 -11.86 -10.51 -8.54
N PRO A 58 -11.53 -11.72 -8.99
CA PRO A 58 -11.76 -12.14 -10.38
C PRO A 58 -13.25 -12.28 -10.70
N ASN A 59 -14.07 -12.54 -9.68
CA ASN A 59 -15.50 -12.78 -9.81
C ASN A 59 -16.28 -11.47 -9.79
N ILE A 60 -17.33 -11.39 -10.62
CA ILE A 60 -18.28 -10.29 -10.62
C ILE A 60 -19.42 -10.61 -9.66
N ILE A 61 -19.82 -9.63 -8.86
CA ILE A 61 -20.89 -9.75 -7.87
C ILE A 61 -22.03 -8.81 -8.26
N GLN A 62 -23.27 -9.28 -8.14
CA GLN A 62 -24.46 -8.48 -8.37
C GLN A 62 -24.81 -7.71 -7.11
N ILE A 63 -24.81 -6.37 -7.20
CA ILE A 63 -25.26 -5.47 -6.13
C ILE A 63 -26.32 -4.56 -6.72
N HIS A 64 -27.55 -4.62 -6.19
CA HIS A 64 -28.71 -3.88 -6.70
C HIS A 64 -28.91 -4.09 -8.21
N ASP A 65 -28.93 -5.36 -8.65
CA ASP A 65 -29.10 -5.78 -10.05
C ASP A 65 -28.06 -5.22 -11.04
N ARG A 66 -26.91 -4.78 -10.52
CA ARG A 66 -25.81 -4.22 -11.31
C ARG A 66 -24.55 -5.05 -11.11
N PRO A 67 -23.84 -5.41 -12.20
CA PRO A 67 -22.58 -6.14 -12.11
C PRO A 67 -21.49 -5.23 -11.54
N THR A 68 -20.88 -5.65 -10.44
CA THR A 68 -19.83 -4.93 -9.73
C THR A 68 -18.54 -5.75 -9.58
N PHE A 69 -17.40 -5.07 -9.60
CA PHE A 69 -16.13 -5.57 -9.10
C PHE A 69 -16.12 -5.52 -7.58
N GLN A 70 -15.65 -6.59 -6.92
CA GLN A 70 -15.28 -6.51 -5.51
C GLN A 70 -13.81 -6.16 -5.40
N VAL A 71 -13.51 -5.15 -4.60
CA VAL A 71 -12.17 -4.67 -4.32
C VAL A 71 -11.91 -4.76 -2.82
N ASP A 72 -10.97 -5.61 -2.42
CA ASP A 72 -10.51 -5.75 -1.05
C ASP A 72 -9.23 -4.95 -0.81
N VAL A 73 -9.23 -4.13 0.23
CA VAL A 73 -8.08 -3.35 0.67
C VAL A 73 -7.78 -3.73 2.11
N VAL A 74 -6.52 -4.03 2.40
CA VAL A 74 -6.06 -4.29 3.77
C VAL A 74 -4.93 -3.32 4.08
N GLY A 75 -4.98 -2.69 5.25
CA GLY A 75 -3.95 -1.79 5.75
C GLY A 75 -3.45 -2.27 7.10
N LYS A 76 -2.14 -2.47 7.20
CA LYS A 76 -1.51 -2.99 8.41
C LYS A 76 -0.28 -2.18 8.80
N THR A 77 -0.19 -1.77 10.05
CA THR A 77 1.02 -1.13 10.60
C THR A 77 2.17 -2.11 10.73
N GLY A 78 3.40 -1.60 10.75
CA GLY A 78 4.60 -2.45 10.84
C GLY A 78 5.70 -1.83 11.66
N GLY A 79 6.61 -2.69 12.15
CA GLY A 79 7.78 -2.27 12.92
C GLY A 79 7.40 -1.61 14.24
N LEU A 80 8.09 -0.53 14.60
CA LEU A 80 7.89 0.19 15.86
C LEU A 80 6.52 0.88 15.94
N VAL A 81 5.91 1.22 14.80
CA VAL A 81 4.60 1.88 14.76
C VAL A 81 3.52 0.97 15.34
N ASP A 82 3.62 -0.34 15.09
CA ASP A 82 2.66 -1.33 15.58
C ASP A 82 2.62 -1.43 17.11
N LEU A 83 3.73 -1.11 17.79
CA LEU A 83 3.80 -1.13 19.27
C LEU A 83 3.07 0.04 19.93
N VAL A 84 2.85 1.14 19.20
CA VAL A 84 2.24 2.36 19.75
C VAL A 84 0.84 2.58 19.18
N ALA A 85 0.62 2.18 17.92
CA ALA A 85 -0.64 2.32 17.21
C ALA A 85 -0.79 1.17 16.20
N ALA A 86 -1.20 0.00 16.69
CA ALA A 86 -1.53 -1.14 15.83
C ALA A 86 -2.79 -0.84 15.01
N VAL A 87 -2.73 -1.14 13.72
CA VAL A 87 -3.85 -1.09 12.77
C VAL A 87 -3.81 -2.37 11.95
N ASP A 88 -4.95 -3.06 11.85
CA ASP A 88 -5.17 -4.20 10.95
C ASP A 88 -6.57 -4.08 10.31
N ASP A 89 -6.73 -3.01 9.56
CA ASP A 89 -8.03 -2.62 8.99
C ASP A 89 -8.25 -3.30 7.64
N ARG A 90 -9.50 -3.72 7.40
CA ARG A 90 -9.95 -4.24 6.11
C ARG A 90 -11.11 -3.41 5.55
N TRP A 91 -10.98 -3.00 4.31
CA TRP A 91 -12.03 -2.34 3.54
C TRP A 91 -12.43 -3.20 2.34
N VAL A 92 -13.72 -3.22 2.04
CA VAL A 92 -14.26 -3.86 0.86
C VAL A 92 -15.13 -2.86 0.13
N SER A 93 -14.92 -2.70 -1.18
CA SER A 93 -15.77 -1.86 -2.02
C SER A 93 -16.30 -2.62 -3.21
N TYR A 94 -17.57 -2.38 -3.53
CA TYR A 94 -18.24 -2.92 -4.71
C TYR A 94 -18.37 -1.80 -5.74
N VAL A 95 -17.68 -1.92 -6.86
CA VAL A 95 -17.54 -0.87 -7.88
C VAL A 95 -18.25 -1.31 -9.15
N ASP A 96 -19.15 -0.49 -9.68
CA ASP A 96 -19.87 -0.78 -10.92
C ASP A 96 -18.93 -1.05 -12.09
N THR A 97 -19.22 -2.09 -12.87
CA THR A 97 -18.34 -2.51 -13.98
C THR A 97 -18.40 -1.59 -15.19
N VAL A 98 -19.40 -0.72 -15.30
CA VAL A 98 -19.62 0.20 -16.42
C VAL A 98 -19.24 1.63 -16.04
N SER A 99 -19.80 2.15 -14.95
CA SER A 99 -19.57 3.54 -14.53
C SER A 99 -18.32 3.72 -13.66
N LEU A 100 -17.75 2.63 -13.13
CA LEU A 100 -16.65 2.63 -12.16
C LEU A 100 -16.97 3.39 -10.86
N LEU A 101 -18.24 3.64 -10.57
CA LEU A 101 -18.69 4.27 -9.34
C LEU A 101 -18.88 3.22 -8.23
N PRO A 102 -18.53 3.53 -6.98
CA PRO A 102 -18.79 2.64 -5.86
C PRO A 102 -20.29 2.59 -5.55
N HIS A 103 -20.83 1.37 -5.41
CA HIS A 103 -22.20 1.10 -4.97
C HIS A 103 -22.29 0.89 -3.46
N LEU A 104 -21.29 0.22 -2.89
CA LEU A 104 -21.22 -0.11 -1.47
C LEU A 104 -19.77 -0.11 -1.01
N ALA A 105 -19.54 0.40 0.20
CA ALA A 105 -18.26 0.33 0.89
C ALA A 105 -18.49 -0.21 2.31
N VAL A 106 -17.72 -1.22 2.69
CA VAL A 106 -17.75 -1.85 4.01
C VAL A 106 -16.38 -1.69 4.62
N ARG A 107 -16.32 -1.32 5.90
CA ARG A 107 -15.09 -1.20 6.67
C ARG A 107 -15.19 -2.10 7.89
N ASN A 108 -14.14 -2.90 8.12
CA ASN A 108 -13.92 -3.64 9.34
C ASN A 108 -12.65 -3.13 10.00
N LEU A 109 -12.80 -2.69 11.25
CA LEU A 109 -11.77 -2.04 12.07
C LEU A 109 -11.36 -3.00 13.18
N GLN A 110 -10.06 -3.12 13.41
CA GLN A 110 -9.52 -3.93 14.50
C GLN A 110 -8.81 -3.07 15.55
#